data_AF-A0A973MBC2-F1
#
_entry.id   AF-A0A973MBC2-F1
#
_cell.length_a   1.000
_cell.length_b   1.000
_cell.length_c   1.000
_cell.angle_alpha   90.00
_cell.angle_beta   90.00
_cell.angle_gamma   90.00
#
_symmetry.space_group_name_H-M   'P 1'
#
loop_
_entity.id
_entity.type
_entity.pdbx_description
1 polymer ?
#
loop_
_entity_poly.entity_id
_entity_poly.type
_entity_poly.pdbx_seq_one_letter_code
_entity_poly.pdbx_strand_id
1 'polypeptide(L)'
;MTRSFIATYVSPWALRKGKRLQQRVDALRQRDGDSCRRCRRPIRFDLPAGHDKGPKLERIVPGDSRDEAIENLCLCHGRCNAAGADTTDEVAERIRR
;
A
#
# COMPACT_ATOMS: atom_id res chain seq x y z
N MET A 1 32.08 -10.76 -22.98
CA MET A 1 30.64 -10.75 -22.64
C MET A 1 30.20 -9.31 -22.40
N THR A 2 29.57 -8.67 -23.39
CA THR A 2 29.08 -7.29 -23.31
C THR A 2 27.78 -7.27 -22.51
N ARG A 3 27.84 -6.73 -21.28
CA ARG A 3 26.65 -6.40 -20.49
C ARG A 3 26.00 -5.17 -21.11
N SER A 4 24.92 -5.37 -21.86
CA SER A 4 24.07 -4.28 -22.34
C SER A 4 23.42 -3.59 -21.14
N PHE A 5 23.93 -2.42 -20.76
CA PHE A 5 23.25 -1.51 -19.83
C PHE A 5 22.06 -0.91 -20.56
N ILE A 6 20.91 -1.59 -20.49
CA ILE A 6 19.63 -0.98 -20.85
C ILE A 6 19.34 0.05 -19.75
N ALA A 7 19.79 1.28 -19.96
CA ALA A 7 19.35 2.40 -19.16
C ALA A 7 17.83 2.53 -19.36
N THR A 8 17.05 2.03 -18.41
CA THR A 8 15.60 2.21 -18.43
C THR A 8 15.33 3.70 -18.40
N TYR A 9 14.82 4.24 -19.51
CA TYR A 9 14.54 5.67 -19.64
C TYR A 9 13.34 6.00 -18.73
N VAL A 10 13.61 6.31 -17.47
CA VAL A 10 12.56 6.71 -16.53
C VAL A 10 12.19 8.16 -16.86
N SER A 11 10.99 8.36 -17.37
CA SER A 11 10.51 9.72 -17.65
C SER A 11 10.49 10.56 -16.36
N PRO A 12 10.76 11.87 -16.43
CA PRO A 12 10.71 12.75 -15.25
C PRO A 12 9.38 12.69 -14.49
N TRP A 13 8.29 12.36 -15.20
CA TRP A 13 6.98 12.16 -14.61
C TRP A 13 6.89 10.90 -13.73
N ALA A 14 7.47 9.78 -14.18
CA ALA A 14 7.53 8.55 -13.39
C ALA A 14 8.34 8.74 -12.10
N LEU A 15 9.44 9.50 -12.15
CA LEU A 15 10.22 9.87 -10.96
C LEU A 15 9.40 10.69 -9.96
N ARG A 16 8.68 11.72 -10.43
CA ARG A 16 7.80 12.54 -9.57
C ARG A 16 6.69 11.71 -8.94
N LYS A 17 6.07 10.81 -9.72
CA LYS A 17 5.03 9.90 -9.24
C LYS A 17 5.57 8.96 -8.15
N GLY A 18 6.76 8.41 -8.34
CA GLY A 18 7.44 7.58 -7.33
C GLY A 18 7.71 8.33 -6.03
N LYS A 19 8.22 9.57 -6.11
CA LYS A 19 8.43 10.42 -4.92
C LYS A 19 7.14 10.70 -4.14
N ARG A 20 6.05 11.04 -4.83
CA ARG A 20 4.74 11.30 -4.20
C ARG A 20 4.18 10.05 -3.53
N LEU A 21 4.36 8.88 -4.15
CA LEU A 21 3.97 7.59 -3.57
C LEU A 21 4.75 7.32 -2.28
N GLN A 22 6.08 7.49 -2.31
CA GLN A 22 6.93 7.29 -1.14
C GLN A 22 6.54 8.21 0.02
N GLN A 23 6.30 9.49 -0.25
CA GLN A 23 5.84 10.45 0.76
C GLN A 23 4.52 10.03 1.41
N ARG A 24 3.57 9.51 0.62
CA ARG A 24 2.29 8.98 1.15
C ARG A 24 2.52 7.74 2.01
N VAL A 25 3.38 6.83 1.57
CA VAL A 25 3.73 5.64 2.35
C VAL A 25 4.38 6.04 3.67
N ASP A 26 5.35 6.96 3.66
CA ASP A 26 6.03 7.42 4.87
C ASP A 26 5.07 8.12 5.85
N ALA A 27 4.17 8.96 5.34
CA ALA A 27 3.14 9.59 6.17
C ALA A 27 2.20 8.56 6.81
N LEU A 28 1.79 7.53 6.07
CA LEU A 28 0.97 6.46 6.61
C LEU A 28 1.74 5.56 7.58
N ARG A 29 3.03 5.33 7.36
CA ARG A 29 3.89 4.61 8.31
C ARG A 29 4.03 5.37 9.63
N GLN A 30 4.11 6.70 9.59
CA GLN A 30 4.12 7.52 10.81
C GLN A 30 2.79 7.41 11.58
N ARG A 31 1.65 7.34 10.88
CA ARG A 31 0.32 7.26 11.49
C ARG A 31 -0.04 5.86 12.00
N ASP A 32 0.11 4.85 11.14
CA ASP A 32 -0.38 3.49 11.35
C ASP A 32 0.72 2.49 11.74
N GLY A 33 2.00 2.92 11.68
CA GLY A 33 3.16 2.06 11.83
C GLY A 33 3.43 1.18 10.61
N ASP A 34 4.18 0.10 10.84
CA ASP A 34 4.61 -0.83 9.80
C ASP A 34 3.67 -2.05 9.65
N SER A 35 2.44 -1.95 10.14
CA SER A 35 1.48 -3.05 10.18
C SER A 35 0.38 -2.92 9.13
N CYS A 36 0.00 -4.04 8.53
CA CYS A 36 -1.13 -4.09 7.60
C CYS A 36 -2.43 -3.79 8.34
N ARG A 37 -3.23 -2.84 7.83
CA ARG A 37 -4.53 -2.47 8.42
C ARG A 37 -5.50 -3.67 8.52
N ARG A 38 -5.51 -4.56 7.52
CA ARG A 38 -6.44 -5.70 7.44
C ARG A 38 -6.05 -6.89 8.31
N CYS A 39 -4.80 -7.35 8.20
CA CYS A 39 -4.34 -8.56 8.90
C CYS A 39 -3.46 -8.30 10.12
N ARG A 40 -3.15 -7.03 10.42
CA ARG A 40 -2.30 -6.57 11.54
C ARG A 40 -0.87 -7.14 11.57
N ARG A 41 -0.43 -7.83 10.51
CA ARG A 41 0.93 -8.34 10.36
C ARG A 41 1.87 -7.29 9.76
N PRO A 42 3.18 -7.37 10.03
CA PRO A 42 4.15 -6.42 9.50
C PRO A 42 4.20 -6.43 7.96
N ILE A 43 4.33 -5.25 7.37
CA ILE A 43 4.51 -5.03 5.94
C ILE A 43 6.00 -4.98 5.62
N ARG A 44 6.39 -5.62 4.52
CA ARG A 44 7.77 -5.58 4.03
C ARG A 44 7.95 -4.49 2.98
N PHE A 45 8.50 -3.36 3.42
CA PHE A 45 8.79 -2.20 2.56
C PHE A 45 10.05 -2.37 1.71
N ASP A 46 10.88 -3.37 2.02
CA ASP A 46 12.10 -3.69 1.29
C ASP A 46 11.85 -4.45 -0.03
N LEU A 47 10.61 -4.91 -0.25
CA LEU A 47 10.23 -5.67 -1.43
C LEU A 47 9.88 -4.75 -2.60
N PRO A 48 10.07 -5.22 -3.85
CA PRO A 48 9.72 -4.44 -5.03
C PRO A 48 8.21 -4.15 -5.08
N ALA A 49 7.86 -3.04 -5.73
CA ALA A 49 6.48 -2.65 -5.94
C ALA A 49 5.69 -3.77 -6.64
N GLY A 50 4.45 -4.00 -6.19
CA GLY A 50 3.58 -5.05 -6.72
C GLY A 50 3.76 -6.42 -6.06
N HIS A 51 4.72 -6.60 -5.15
CA HIS A 51 4.86 -7.84 -4.40
C HIS A 51 3.71 -8.04 -3.39
N ASP A 52 3.24 -9.28 -3.22
CA ASP A 52 2.09 -9.62 -2.37
C ASP A 52 2.22 -9.20 -0.91
N LYS A 53 3.42 -9.35 -0.36
CA LYS A 53 3.80 -8.92 1.01
C LYS A 53 4.28 -7.46 1.10
N GLY A 54 4.36 -6.78 -0.03
CA GLY A 54 4.77 -5.38 -0.12
C GLY A 54 3.64 -4.43 0.29
N PRO A 55 3.97 -3.14 0.50
CA PRO A 55 2.99 -2.11 0.81
C PRO A 55 2.12 -1.79 -0.40
N LYS A 56 0.81 -1.71 -0.17
CA LYS A 56 -0.18 -1.19 -1.11
C LYS A 56 -1.02 -0.14 -0.41
N LEU A 57 -1.14 1.02 -1.07
CA LEU A 57 -2.05 2.08 -0.66
C LEU A 57 -3.47 1.71 -1.06
N GLU A 58 -4.37 1.67 -0.10
CA GLU A 58 -5.77 1.34 -0.32
C GLU A 58 -6.68 2.39 0.33
N ARG A 59 -7.85 2.59 -0.28
CA ARG A 59 -8.89 3.48 0.26
C ARG A 59 -9.61 2.79 1.41
N ILE A 60 -9.91 3.55 2.46
CA ILE A 60 -10.70 3.06 3.59
C ILE A 60 -12.18 3.07 3.21
N VAL A 61 -12.68 4.21 2.72
CA VAL A 61 -14.06 4.38 2.26
C VAL A 61 -14.05 4.57 0.74
N PRO A 62 -14.59 3.62 -0.04
CA PRO A 62 -14.73 3.78 -1.48
C PRO A 62 -15.79 4.84 -1.81
N GLY A 63 -15.48 5.74 -2.75
CA GLY A 63 -16.42 6.75 -3.24
C GLY A 63 -16.49 8.05 -2.41
N ASP A 64 -15.60 8.21 -1.41
CA ASP A 64 -15.46 9.48 -0.72
C ASP A 64 -14.72 10.50 -1.60
N SER A 65 -15.23 11.73 -1.62
CA SER A 65 -14.60 12.93 -2.19
C SER A 65 -13.14 13.15 -1.76
N ARG A 66 -12.71 12.57 -0.63
CA ARG A 66 -11.34 12.61 -0.11
C ARG A 66 -10.43 11.48 -0.64
N ASP A 67 -10.68 11.00 -1.85
CA ASP A 67 -9.95 9.88 -2.50
C ASP A 67 -8.41 10.01 -2.48
N GLU A 68 -7.87 11.23 -2.44
CA GLU A 68 -6.43 11.49 -2.38
C GLU A 68 -5.89 11.83 -0.98
N ALA A 69 -6.76 12.03 0.01
CA ALA A 69 -6.38 12.45 1.35
C ALA A 69 -5.77 11.29 2.13
N ILE A 70 -4.72 11.57 2.89
CA ILE A 70 -4.04 10.57 3.75
C ILE A 70 -5.03 9.93 4.74
N GLU A 71 -6.01 10.71 5.21
CA GLU A 71 -7.08 10.25 6.11
C GLU A 71 -7.90 9.09 5.54
N ASN A 72 -8.19 9.10 4.23
CA ASN A 72 -8.96 8.04 3.58
C ASN A 72 -8.06 6.95 2.96
N LEU A 73 -6.76 6.98 3.23
CA LEU A 73 -5.81 5.96 2.76
C LEU A 73 -5.30 5.12 3.93
N CYS A 74 -4.98 3.86 3.66
CA CYS A 74 -4.34 2.95 4.61
C CYS A 74 -3.30 2.07 3.91
N LEU A 75 -2.39 1.49 4.70
CA LEU A 75 -1.41 0.53 4.21
C LEU A 75 -1.90 -0.91 4.41
N CYS A 76 -1.83 -1.69 3.33
CA CYS A 76 -2.15 -3.11 3.35
C CYS A 76 -1.15 -3.93 2.52
N HIS A 77 -1.09 -5.24 2.76
CA HIS A 77 -0.41 -6.15 1.84
C HIS A 77 -1.18 -6.22 0.52
N GLY A 78 -0.45 -6.31 -0.60
CA GLY A 78 -1.05 -6.52 -1.92
C GLY A 78 -2.07 -7.67 -1.95
N ARG A 79 -1.73 -8.81 -1.33
CA ARG A 79 -2.62 -9.98 -1.22
C ARG A 79 -3.83 -9.77 -0.32
N CYS A 80 -3.69 -9.00 0.75
CA CYS A 80 -4.79 -8.78 1.71
C CYS A 80 -5.86 -7.89 1.11
N ASN A 81 -5.47 -7.01 0.18
CA ASN A 81 -6.45 -6.29 -0.63
C ASN A 81 -7.22 -7.24 -1.56
N ALA A 82 -6.48 -8.02 -2.37
CA ALA A 82 -7.05 -8.88 -3.41
C ALA A 82 -7.99 -9.98 -2.87
N ALA A 83 -7.67 -10.54 -1.70
CA ALA A 83 -8.44 -11.64 -1.12
C ALA A 83 -9.76 -11.19 -0.46
N GLY A 84 -10.06 -9.88 -0.37
CA GLY A 84 -11.16 -9.37 0.46
C GLY A 84 -11.02 -9.77 1.95
N ALA A 85 -9.83 -10.25 2.34
CA ALA A 85 -9.55 -10.75 3.67
C ALA A 85 -9.36 -9.56 4.60
N ASP A 86 -10.48 -9.01 5.03
CA ASP A 86 -10.55 -8.05 6.12
C ASP A 86 -10.81 -8.83 7.42
N THR A 87 -9.75 -9.04 8.18
CA THR A 87 -9.80 -9.71 9.50
C THR A 87 -9.81 -8.68 10.63
N THR A 88 -10.31 -7.48 10.37
CA THR A 88 -10.55 -6.50 11.43
C THR A 88 -11.58 -7.03 12.42
N ASP A 89 -11.46 -6.61 13.69
CA ASP A 89 -12.36 -7.05 14.76
C ASP A 89 -13.83 -6.76 14.43
N GLU A 90 -14.11 -5.67 13.72
CA GLU A 90 -15.45 -5.31 13.23
C GLU A 90 -16.03 -6.36 12.25
N VAL A 91 -15.21 -6.87 11.31
CA VAL A 91 -15.64 -7.91 10.35
C VAL A 91 -15.75 -9.26 11.05
N ALA A 92 -14.83 -9.56 11.97
CA ALA A 92 -14.90 -10.77 12.78
C ALA A 92 -16.15 -10.80 13.68
N GLU A 93 -16.57 -9.65 14.23
CA GLU A 93 -17.79 -9.51 15.03
C GLU A 93 -19.06 -9.67 14.18
N ARG A 94 -19.07 -9.15 12.94
CA ARG A 94 -20.19 -9.35 12.01
C ARG A 94 -20.39 -10.82 11.63
N ILE A 95 -19.31 -11.58 11.41
CA ILE A 95 -19.40 -13.01 11.06
C ILE A 95 -19.92 -13.86 12.22
N ARG A 96 -19.74 -13.40 13.47
CA ARG A 96 -20.20 -14.12 14.68
C ARG A 96 -21.69 -13.92 14.99
N ARG A 97 -22.37 -12.97 14.36
CA ARG A 97 -23.82 -12.74 14.50
C ARG A 97 -24.58 -13.43 13.37
#